data_AF-A0A6N7PIG9-F1
#
_entry.id   AF-A0A6N7PIG9-F1
#
_cell.length_a   1.000
_cell.length_b   1.000
_cell.length_c   1.000
_cell.angle_alpha   90.00
_cell.angle_beta   90.00
_cell.angle_gamma   90.00
#
_symmetry.space_group_name_H-M   'P 1'
#
loop_
_entity.id
_entity.type
_entity.pdbx_description
1 polymer ?
#
loop_
_entity_poly.entity_id
_entity_poly.type
_entity_poly.pdbx_seq_one_letter_code
_entity_poly.pdbx_strand_id
1 'polypeptide(L)'
;MNETERLFRHRPRSDEELYERLAEISTAELRRDLVARLAAHGALPREVPIYVRAFSFVGLTASDLPALTRVLLDVGAPIEGRAVALALVRSVDPGRAQELARSVTQAELLAMNDAQLLVVIAGLSATPARLPEITEKVARQPRESRLARFEQIDRLRKRAKVPAAFLYEDLVRRDDLGIGDVAVDRIVGEGGAAALWLCESLWHEASSDTSRARWADVLARVFRSSGRAAAEEGPRALAFASDPDVDGARTAVLSVESPIDGSLTLARVHVDGSGALVDGALTTLADERDLEDWLSEGPAILPRVPAETASITAWVERATRRTRTPPRSALHLFAAACWFSLAARG
;
A
#
# COMPACT_ATOMS: atom_id res chain seq x y z
N MET A 1 -10.45 -28.46 11.78
CA MET A 1 -9.76 -27.34 11.11
C MET A 1 -8.28 -27.62 11.25
N ASN A 2 -7.51 -27.72 10.16
CA ASN A 2 -6.08 -27.98 10.28
C ASN A 2 -5.35 -26.74 10.84
N GLU A 3 -4.20 -26.94 11.46
CA GLU A 3 -3.41 -25.85 12.06
C GLU A 3 -2.95 -24.82 11.00
N THR A 4 -2.72 -25.26 9.76
CA THR A 4 -2.40 -24.38 8.63
C THR A 4 -3.49 -23.33 8.39
N GLU A 5 -4.78 -23.71 8.44
CA GLU A 5 -5.90 -22.79 8.25
C GLU A 5 -6.04 -21.80 9.43
N ARG A 6 -5.63 -22.20 10.64
CA ARG A 6 -5.59 -21.30 11.80
C ARG A 6 -4.63 -20.14 11.60
N LEU A 7 -3.52 -20.32 10.88
CA LEU A 7 -2.55 -19.24 10.58
C LEU A 7 -3.16 -18.06 9.83
N PHE A 8 -4.18 -18.31 9.01
CA PHE A 8 -4.80 -17.27 8.19
C PHE A 8 -6.00 -16.62 8.87
N ARG A 9 -6.68 -17.36 9.77
CA ARG A 9 -7.78 -16.86 10.60
C ARG A 9 -7.29 -16.09 11.83
N HIS A 10 -6.22 -16.56 12.44
CA HIS A 10 -5.56 -15.93 13.59
C HIS A 10 -4.12 -15.67 13.18
N ARG A 11 -3.85 -14.50 12.61
CA ARG A 11 -2.53 -14.24 12.04
C ARG A 11 -1.46 -14.18 13.12
N PRO A 12 -0.25 -14.69 12.84
CA PRO A 12 0.89 -14.44 13.70
C PRO A 12 1.30 -12.97 13.61
N ARG A 13 1.53 -12.38 14.78
CA ARG A 13 1.93 -10.99 14.99
C ARG A 13 3.43 -10.78 14.80
N SER A 14 4.22 -11.83 14.97
CA SER A 14 5.66 -11.82 14.75
C SER A 14 6.15 -13.06 13.99
N ASP A 15 7.41 -13.03 13.55
CA ASP A 15 8.04 -14.19 12.92
C ASP A 15 8.28 -15.30 13.95
N GLU A 16 8.60 -14.96 15.19
CA GLU A 16 8.74 -15.90 16.30
C GLU A 16 7.42 -16.63 16.56
N GLU A 17 6.30 -15.91 16.67
CA GLU A 17 5.00 -16.52 16.87
C GLU A 17 4.61 -17.42 15.68
N LEU A 18 4.91 -16.99 14.45
CA LEU A 18 4.71 -17.85 13.27
C LEU A 18 5.51 -19.15 13.43
N TYR A 19 6.81 -19.07 13.71
CA TYR A 19 7.67 -20.26 13.81
C TYR A 19 7.29 -21.19 14.95
N GLU A 20 6.91 -20.65 16.12
CA GLU A 20 6.40 -21.46 17.24
C GLU A 20 5.15 -22.25 16.83
N ARG A 21 4.19 -21.60 16.15
CA ARG A 21 2.97 -22.26 15.65
C ARG A 21 3.25 -23.28 14.55
N LEU A 22 4.29 -23.08 13.75
CA LEU A 22 4.68 -24.00 12.68
C LEU A 22 5.52 -25.18 13.19
N ALA A 23 6.18 -25.05 14.34
CA ALA A 23 7.17 -26.03 14.83
C ALA A 23 6.57 -27.42 15.12
N GLU A 24 5.27 -27.50 15.42
CA GLU A 24 4.57 -28.74 15.73
C GLU A 24 4.13 -29.52 14.48
N ILE A 25 4.18 -28.90 13.29
CA ILE A 25 3.72 -29.50 12.03
C ILE A 25 4.93 -29.98 11.23
N SER A 26 4.85 -31.20 10.67
CA SER A 26 5.91 -31.69 9.80
C SER A 26 6.04 -30.81 8.55
N THR A 27 7.28 -30.50 8.13
CA THR A 27 7.52 -29.60 6.97
C THR A 27 6.84 -30.09 5.69
N ALA A 28 6.80 -31.40 5.46
CA ALA A 28 6.14 -32.01 4.31
C ALA A 28 4.61 -31.87 4.35
N GLU A 29 4.00 -31.99 5.53
CA GLU A 29 2.56 -31.76 5.73
C GLU A 29 2.23 -30.28 5.55
N LEU A 30 2.99 -29.39 6.17
CA LEU A 30 2.77 -27.96 6.07
C LEU A 30 2.89 -27.44 4.63
N ARG A 31 3.89 -27.90 3.86
CA ARG A 31 3.98 -27.58 2.42
C ARG A 31 2.73 -28.02 1.65
N ARG A 32 2.28 -29.25 1.88
CA ARG A 32 1.10 -29.80 1.21
C ARG A 32 -0.14 -28.98 1.54
N ASP A 33 -0.33 -28.65 2.81
CA ASP A 33 -1.48 -27.90 3.29
C ASP A 33 -1.49 -26.45 2.79
N LEU A 34 -0.32 -25.78 2.76
CA LEU A 34 -0.20 -24.43 2.21
C LEU A 34 -0.56 -24.40 0.71
N VAL A 35 -0.08 -25.37 -0.07
CA VAL A 35 -0.41 -25.49 -1.50
C VAL A 35 -1.89 -25.82 -1.70
N ALA A 36 -2.45 -26.74 -0.91
CA ALA A 36 -3.87 -27.07 -0.96
C ALA A 36 -4.75 -25.86 -0.63
N ARG A 37 -4.37 -25.05 0.36
CA ARG A 37 -5.07 -23.82 0.70
C ARG A 37 -5.00 -22.80 -0.44
N LEU A 38 -3.83 -22.60 -1.06
CA LEU A 38 -3.69 -21.72 -2.23
C LEU A 38 -4.64 -22.12 -3.36
N ALA A 39 -4.77 -23.42 -3.61
CA ALA A 39 -5.67 -23.96 -4.63
C ALA A 39 -7.14 -23.67 -4.32
N ALA A 40 -7.54 -23.81 -3.05
CA ALA A 40 -8.93 -23.68 -2.63
C ALA A 40 -9.40 -22.25 -2.40
N HIS A 41 -8.54 -21.39 -1.85
CA HIS A 41 -8.92 -20.06 -1.33
C HIS A 41 -8.15 -18.90 -1.95
N GLY A 42 -7.08 -19.18 -2.71
CA GLY A 42 -6.20 -18.14 -3.21
C GLY A 42 -5.34 -17.52 -2.11
N ALA A 43 -4.94 -16.27 -2.32
CA ALA A 43 -4.16 -15.50 -1.35
C ALA A 43 -4.51 -14.01 -1.44
N LEU A 44 -5.23 -13.49 -0.45
CA LEU A 44 -5.46 -12.05 -0.35
C LEU A 44 -4.13 -11.30 -0.11
N PRO A 45 -4.01 -10.01 -0.45
CA PRO A 45 -2.78 -9.24 -0.23
C PRO A 45 -2.18 -9.38 1.18
N ARG A 46 -3.02 -9.25 2.22
CA ARG A 46 -2.63 -9.46 3.63
C ARG A 46 -2.14 -10.87 3.97
N GLU A 47 -2.51 -11.88 3.18
CA GLU A 47 -2.14 -13.29 3.40
C GLU A 47 -0.82 -13.66 2.72
N VAL A 48 -0.43 -12.96 1.64
CA VAL A 48 0.80 -13.26 0.89
C VAL A 48 2.06 -13.22 1.77
N PRO A 49 2.26 -12.25 2.68
CA PRO A 49 3.41 -12.28 3.59
C PRO A 49 3.44 -13.52 4.51
N ILE A 50 2.28 -14.08 4.87
CA ILE A 50 2.22 -15.34 5.65
C ILE A 50 2.71 -16.49 4.79
N TYR A 51 2.22 -16.61 3.55
CA TYR A 51 2.68 -17.63 2.61
C TYR A 51 4.19 -17.54 2.37
N VAL A 52 4.71 -16.35 2.09
CA VAL A 52 6.14 -16.13 1.85
C VAL A 52 6.97 -16.55 3.06
N ARG A 53 6.61 -16.09 4.27
CA ARG A 53 7.35 -16.47 5.49
C ARG A 53 7.25 -17.96 5.81
N ALA A 54 6.07 -18.55 5.67
CA ALA A 54 5.88 -19.98 5.90
C ALA A 54 6.68 -20.84 4.91
N PHE A 55 6.70 -20.47 3.62
CA PHE A 55 7.51 -21.15 2.61
C PHE A 55 9.02 -20.94 2.79
N SER A 56 9.44 -19.77 3.28
CA SER A 56 10.84 -19.52 3.68
C SER A 56 11.26 -20.41 4.86
N PHE A 57 10.36 -20.64 5.82
CA PHE A 57 10.63 -21.51 6.97
C PHE A 57 10.75 -22.99 6.58
N VAL A 58 9.77 -23.52 5.85
CA VAL A 58 9.78 -24.95 5.49
C VAL A 58 10.73 -25.30 4.34
N GLY A 59 11.15 -24.29 3.57
CA GLY A 59 11.89 -24.43 2.33
C GLY A 59 11.04 -25.01 1.21
N LEU A 60 11.03 -24.36 0.04
CA LEU A 60 10.47 -24.93 -1.19
C LEU A 60 11.52 -25.76 -1.93
N THR A 61 11.08 -26.88 -2.50
CA THR A 61 11.96 -27.83 -3.18
C THR A 61 11.39 -28.20 -4.56
N ALA A 62 12.21 -28.86 -5.38
CA ALA A 62 11.76 -29.35 -6.68
C ALA A 62 10.60 -30.36 -6.58
N SER A 63 10.43 -31.07 -5.45
CA SER A 63 9.31 -32.01 -5.27
C SER A 63 7.96 -31.30 -5.13
N ASP A 64 7.95 -30.01 -4.82
CA ASP A 64 6.73 -29.22 -4.65
C ASP A 64 6.22 -28.63 -5.98
N LEU A 65 7.08 -28.58 -7.01
CA LEU A 65 6.77 -28.03 -8.33
C LEU A 65 5.55 -28.68 -9.01
N PRO A 66 5.33 -30.02 -8.97
CA PRO A 66 4.14 -30.62 -9.57
C PRO A 66 2.84 -30.17 -8.90
N ALA A 67 2.86 -29.90 -7.58
CA ALA A 67 1.68 -29.43 -6.86
C ALA A 67 1.39 -27.96 -7.19
N LEU A 68 2.41 -27.10 -7.19
CA LEU A 68 2.28 -25.69 -7.58
C LEU A 68 1.87 -25.53 -9.05
N THR A 69 2.41 -26.38 -9.93
CA THR A 69 2.03 -26.41 -11.35
C THR A 69 0.56 -26.76 -11.52
N ARG A 70 0.03 -27.72 -10.74
CA ARG A 70 -1.40 -28.05 -10.75
C ARG A 70 -2.25 -26.85 -10.34
N VAL A 71 -1.88 -26.11 -9.30
CA VAL A 71 -2.59 -24.88 -8.92
C VAL A 71 -2.58 -23.87 -10.06
N LEU A 72 -1.41 -23.59 -10.63
CA LEU A 72 -1.25 -22.60 -11.71
C LEU A 72 -2.11 -22.92 -12.94
N LEU A 73 -2.18 -24.19 -13.34
CA LEU A 73 -2.89 -24.64 -14.54
C LEU A 73 -4.38 -24.96 -14.29
N ASP A 74 -4.82 -24.97 -13.03
CA ASP A 74 -6.23 -25.17 -12.70
C ASP A 74 -7.04 -23.90 -12.98
N VAL A 75 -7.90 -23.98 -13.99
CA VAL A 75 -8.79 -22.87 -14.40
C VAL A 75 -9.84 -22.57 -13.33
N GLY A 76 -10.17 -23.54 -12.47
CA GLY A 76 -11.09 -23.36 -11.35
C GLY A 76 -10.46 -22.74 -10.10
N ALA A 77 -9.12 -22.69 -10.01
CA ALA A 77 -8.44 -22.10 -8.86
C ALA A 77 -8.51 -20.56 -8.89
N PRO A 78 -8.59 -19.90 -7.71
CA PRO A 78 -8.59 -18.44 -7.63
C PRO A 78 -7.34 -17.82 -8.28
N ILE A 79 -7.52 -16.71 -8.99
CA ILE A 79 -6.44 -16.08 -9.76
C ILE A 79 -5.28 -15.64 -8.86
N GLU A 80 -5.57 -15.23 -7.63
CA GLU A 80 -4.59 -14.85 -6.62
C GLU A 80 -3.74 -16.05 -6.19
N GLY A 81 -4.35 -17.23 -6.04
CA GLY A 81 -3.65 -18.47 -5.73
C GLY A 81 -2.73 -18.90 -6.87
N ARG A 82 -3.22 -18.82 -8.11
CA ARG A 82 -2.45 -19.08 -9.32
C ARG A 82 -1.27 -18.11 -9.46
N ALA A 83 -1.47 -16.84 -9.14
CA ALA A 83 -0.45 -15.81 -9.17
C ALA A 83 0.67 -16.05 -8.14
N VAL A 84 0.32 -16.46 -6.91
CA VAL A 84 1.30 -16.87 -5.90
C VAL A 84 2.01 -18.15 -6.32
N ALA A 85 1.29 -19.16 -6.83
CA ALA A 85 1.88 -20.39 -7.32
C ALA A 85 2.92 -20.13 -8.43
N LEU A 86 2.62 -19.25 -9.40
CA LEU A 86 3.58 -18.82 -10.42
C LEU A 86 4.82 -18.16 -9.81
N ALA A 87 4.66 -17.31 -8.80
CA ALA A 87 5.78 -16.66 -8.12
C ALA A 87 6.67 -17.67 -7.38
N LEU A 88 6.06 -18.66 -6.70
CA LEU A 88 6.76 -19.73 -5.98
C LEU A 88 7.47 -20.70 -6.93
N VAL A 89 6.85 -21.07 -8.06
CA VAL A 89 7.52 -21.85 -9.11
C VAL A 89 8.72 -21.08 -9.62
N ARG A 90 8.57 -19.77 -9.91
CA ARG A 90 9.67 -18.93 -10.38
C ARG A 90 10.82 -18.84 -9.38
N SER A 91 10.57 -18.87 -8.07
CA SER A 91 11.65 -18.85 -7.07
C SER A 91 12.44 -20.15 -6.99
N VAL A 92 11.85 -21.28 -7.40
CA VAL A 92 12.52 -22.60 -7.40
C VAL A 92 13.13 -22.91 -8.76
N ASP A 93 12.38 -22.68 -9.84
CA ASP A 93 12.78 -22.93 -11.23
C ASP A 93 12.22 -21.83 -12.17
N PRO A 94 13.03 -20.79 -12.46
CA PRO A 94 12.64 -19.71 -13.36
C PRO A 94 12.35 -20.17 -14.79
N GLY A 95 13.08 -21.17 -15.29
CA GLY A 95 12.90 -21.70 -16.65
C GLY A 95 11.54 -22.37 -16.79
N ARG A 96 11.19 -23.21 -15.81
CA ARG A 96 9.88 -23.85 -15.74
C ARG A 96 8.74 -22.84 -15.60
N ALA A 97 8.91 -21.80 -14.79
CA ALA A 97 7.91 -20.74 -14.68
C ALA A 97 7.64 -20.06 -16.03
N GLN A 98 8.68 -19.85 -16.84
CA GLN A 98 8.54 -19.26 -18.18
C GLN A 98 7.81 -20.20 -19.15
N GLU A 99 8.07 -21.50 -19.09
CA GLU A 99 7.33 -22.50 -19.87
C GLU A 99 5.84 -22.54 -19.48
N LEU A 100 5.55 -22.56 -18.18
CA LEU A 100 4.18 -22.60 -17.67
C LEU A 100 3.41 -21.31 -18.00
N ALA A 101 4.08 -20.15 -17.97
CA ALA A 101 3.48 -18.88 -18.39
C ALA A 101 3.04 -18.88 -19.87
N ARG A 102 3.67 -19.69 -20.73
CA ARG A 102 3.25 -19.89 -22.13
C ARG A 102 2.09 -20.88 -22.27
N SER A 103 1.78 -21.63 -21.22
CA SER A 103 0.75 -22.68 -21.21
C SER A 103 -0.60 -22.18 -20.69
N VAL A 104 -0.68 -20.92 -20.23
CA VAL A 104 -1.91 -20.23 -19.83
C VAL A 104 -2.29 -19.19 -20.88
N THR A 105 -3.56 -18.77 -20.90
CA THR A 105 -3.98 -17.71 -21.82
C THR A 105 -3.34 -16.37 -21.46
N GLN A 106 -3.21 -15.48 -22.44
CA GLN A 106 -2.69 -14.13 -22.20
C GLN A 106 -3.54 -13.36 -21.17
N ALA A 107 -4.87 -13.53 -21.20
CA ALA A 107 -5.78 -12.89 -20.27
C ALA A 107 -5.54 -13.35 -18.82
N GLU A 108 -5.36 -14.66 -18.59
CA GLU A 108 -5.05 -15.19 -17.27
C GLU A 108 -3.68 -14.74 -16.78
N LEU A 109 -2.67 -14.71 -17.66
CA LEU A 109 -1.33 -14.23 -17.30
C LEU A 109 -1.35 -12.75 -16.88
N LEU A 110 -2.12 -11.92 -17.58
CA LEU A 110 -2.34 -10.52 -17.20
C LEU A 110 -3.05 -10.40 -15.86
N ALA A 111 -4.10 -11.20 -15.62
CA ALA A 111 -4.83 -11.19 -14.35
C ALA A 111 -3.96 -11.66 -13.16
N MET A 112 -3.08 -12.65 -13.37
CA MET A 112 -2.08 -13.05 -12.38
C MET A 112 -1.05 -11.95 -12.12
N ASN A 113 -0.62 -11.22 -13.16
CA ASN A 113 0.27 -10.07 -13.01
C ASN A 113 -0.41 -8.95 -12.19
N ASP A 114 -1.68 -8.69 -12.45
CA ASP A 114 -2.50 -7.73 -11.71
C ASP A 114 -2.62 -8.13 -10.24
N ALA A 115 -2.88 -9.41 -9.94
CA ALA A 115 -2.90 -9.91 -8.57
C ALA A 115 -1.57 -9.69 -7.86
N GLN A 116 -0.43 -10.03 -8.50
CA GLN A 116 0.90 -9.77 -7.92
C GLN A 116 1.18 -8.27 -7.70
N LEU A 117 0.77 -7.43 -8.64
CA LEU A 117 0.97 -5.98 -8.55
C LEU A 117 0.08 -5.36 -7.46
N LEU A 118 -1.15 -5.85 -7.31
CA LEU A 118 -2.06 -5.43 -6.24
C LEU A 118 -1.48 -5.72 -4.86
N VAL A 119 -0.86 -6.90 -4.67
CA VAL A 119 -0.16 -7.24 -3.41
C VAL A 119 0.95 -6.23 -3.12
N VAL A 120 1.75 -5.87 -4.13
CA VAL A 120 2.81 -4.86 -3.96
C VAL A 120 2.20 -3.52 -3.56
N ILE A 121 1.19 -3.04 -4.29
CA ILE A 121 0.55 -1.73 -4.04
C ILE A 121 -0.06 -1.67 -2.65
N ALA A 122 -0.80 -2.70 -2.23
CA ALA A 122 -1.41 -2.77 -0.91
C ALA A 122 -0.36 -2.84 0.22
N GLY A 123 0.79 -3.48 -0.03
CA GLY A 123 1.88 -3.59 0.94
C GLY A 123 2.76 -2.35 1.10
N LEU A 124 2.62 -1.33 0.24
CA LEU A 124 3.48 -0.13 0.30
C LEU A 124 3.27 0.70 1.57
N SER A 125 2.09 0.66 2.18
CA SER A 125 1.83 1.32 3.48
C SER A 125 2.74 0.80 4.59
N ALA A 126 3.02 -0.50 4.61
CA ALA A 126 3.90 -1.13 5.59
C ALA A 126 5.39 -0.87 5.30
N THR A 127 5.75 -0.51 4.06
CA THR A 127 7.14 -0.26 3.69
C THR A 127 7.26 0.87 2.65
N PRO A 128 7.05 2.14 3.04
CA PRO A 128 7.12 3.29 2.13
C PRO A 128 8.44 3.40 1.36
N ALA A 129 9.56 2.92 1.92
CA ALA A 129 10.85 2.88 1.25
C ALA A 129 10.85 2.09 -0.08
N ARG A 130 9.83 1.23 -0.32
CA ARG A 130 9.66 0.46 -1.56
C ARG A 130 8.89 1.20 -2.66
N LEU A 131 8.44 2.44 -2.43
CA LEU A 131 7.76 3.25 -3.46
C LEU A 131 8.50 3.31 -4.80
N PRO A 132 9.86 3.45 -4.86
CA PRO A 132 10.58 3.46 -6.13
C PRO A 132 10.38 2.19 -6.98
N GLU A 133 9.96 1.06 -6.40
CA GLU A 133 9.64 -0.15 -7.15
C GLU A 133 8.49 0.08 -8.16
N ILE A 134 7.56 0.97 -7.86
CA ILE A 134 6.44 1.30 -8.77
C ILE A 134 6.95 2.10 -9.97
N THR A 135 7.77 3.11 -9.73
CA THR A 135 8.45 3.88 -10.78
C THR A 135 9.29 2.95 -11.65
N GLU A 136 10.07 2.05 -11.04
CA GLU A 136 10.93 1.10 -11.74
C GLU A 136 10.13 0.11 -12.60
N LYS A 137 8.96 -0.34 -12.13
CA LYS A 137 8.06 -1.20 -12.92
C LYS A 137 7.58 -0.51 -14.20
N VAL A 138 7.41 0.81 -14.18
CA VAL A 138 7.12 1.59 -15.38
C VAL A 138 8.38 1.79 -16.23
N ALA A 139 9.50 2.15 -15.60
CA ALA A 139 10.76 2.44 -16.27
C ALA A 139 11.28 1.27 -17.13
N ARG A 140 11.07 0.03 -16.66
CA ARG A 140 11.43 -1.21 -17.37
C ARG A 140 10.63 -1.48 -18.64
N GLN A 141 9.53 -0.76 -18.87
CA GLN A 141 8.74 -0.93 -20.08
C GLN A 141 9.37 -0.18 -21.26
N PRO A 142 9.24 -0.71 -22.48
CA PRO A 142 9.44 0.07 -23.70
C PRO A 142 8.64 1.37 -23.66
N ARG A 143 9.16 2.45 -24.26
CA ARG A 143 8.60 3.81 -24.12
C ARG A 143 7.11 3.84 -24.50
N GLU A 144 6.74 3.14 -25.55
CA GLU A 144 5.38 2.97 -26.07
C GLU A 144 4.42 2.25 -25.11
N SER A 145 4.95 1.44 -24.20
CA SER A 145 4.17 0.63 -23.24
C SER A 145 4.08 1.24 -21.85
N ARG A 146 4.84 2.32 -21.56
CA ARG A 146 4.89 2.96 -20.23
C ARG A 146 3.53 3.50 -19.80
N LEU A 147 2.78 4.13 -20.70
CA LEU A 147 1.45 4.66 -20.40
C LEU A 147 0.47 3.55 -20.03
N ALA A 148 0.41 2.48 -20.82
CA ALA A 148 -0.45 1.33 -20.54
C ALA A 148 -0.12 0.69 -19.18
N ARG A 149 1.17 0.58 -18.84
CA ARG A 149 1.61 0.09 -17.52
C ARG A 149 1.24 1.03 -16.39
N PHE A 150 1.39 2.34 -16.58
CA PHE A 150 0.95 3.35 -15.62
C PHE A 150 -0.57 3.27 -15.37
N GLU A 151 -1.38 3.15 -16.42
CA GLU A 151 -2.84 3.03 -16.30
C GLU A 151 -3.26 1.75 -15.56
N GLN A 152 -2.59 0.63 -15.82
CA GLN A 152 -2.77 -0.60 -15.06
C GLN A 152 -2.49 -0.39 -13.56
N ILE A 153 -1.38 0.27 -13.23
CA ILE A 153 -1.02 0.62 -11.84
C ILE A 153 -2.09 1.54 -11.22
N ASP A 154 -2.55 2.58 -11.92
CA ASP A 154 -3.58 3.51 -11.40
C ASP A 154 -4.92 2.81 -11.14
N ARG A 155 -5.35 1.88 -12.00
CA ARG A 155 -6.56 1.08 -11.75
C ARG A 155 -6.44 0.26 -10.47
N LEU A 156 -5.32 -0.43 -10.27
CA LEU A 156 -5.08 -1.23 -9.06
C LEU A 156 -4.93 -0.36 -7.81
N ARG A 157 -4.25 0.78 -7.92
CA ARG A 157 -4.15 1.79 -6.86
C ARG A 157 -5.52 2.26 -6.40
N LYS A 158 -6.41 2.64 -7.33
CA LYS A 158 -7.79 3.05 -7.02
C LYS A 158 -8.56 1.93 -6.34
N ARG A 159 -8.44 0.70 -6.85
CA ARG A 159 -9.04 -0.50 -6.24
C ARG A 159 -8.56 -0.71 -4.81
N ALA A 160 -7.28 -0.46 -4.51
CA ALA A 160 -6.69 -0.55 -3.18
C ALA A 160 -6.85 0.72 -2.33
N LYS A 161 -7.47 1.79 -2.86
CA LYS A 161 -7.61 3.11 -2.22
C LYS A 161 -6.30 3.69 -1.69
N VAL A 162 -5.19 3.49 -2.41
CA VAL A 162 -3.89 4.09 -2.06
C VAL A 162 -3.80 5.52 -2.63
N PRO A 163 -3.38 6.54 -1.84
CA PRO A 163 -3.30 7.91 -2.31
C PRO A 163 -2.35 8.08 -3.51
N ALA A 164 -2.75 8.85 -4.53
CA ALA A 164 -1.93 9.12 -5.71
C ALA A 164 -0.67 9.94 -5.39
N ALA A 165 -0.77 10.95 -4.51
CA ALA A 165 0.37 11.75 -4.06
C ALA A 165 1.45 10.89 -3.38
N PHE A 166 1.03 9.84 -2.66
CA PHE A 166 1.93 8.86 -2.06
C PHE A 166 2.55 7.94 -3.11
N LEU A 167 1.72 7.29 -3.93
CA LEU A 167 2.21 6.27 -4.87
C LEU A 167 3.12 6.85 -5.97
N TYR A 168 2.86 8.07 -6.41
CA TYR A 168 3.52 8.68 -7.57
C TYR A 168 4.57 9.73 -7.21
N GLU A 169 4.92 9.88 -5.92
CA GLU A 169 5.92 10.86 -5.43
C GLU A 169 7.24 10.77 -6.21
N ASP A 170 7.78 9.55 -6.35
CA ASP A 170 9.05 9.33 -7.05
C ASP A 170 8.89 9.43 -8.58
N LEU A 171 7.75 8.98 -9.10
CA LEU A 171 7.47 8.91 -10.53
C LEU A 171 7.37 10.30 -11.17
N VAL A 172 6.74 11.29 -10.50
CA VAL A 172 6.60 12.66 -11.04
C VAL A 172 7.93 13.42 -11.14
N ARG A 173 9.00 12.86 -10.60
CA ARG A 173 10.36 13.42 -10.63
C ARG A 173 11.22 12.86 -11.76
N ARG A 174 10.69 11.87 -12.49
CA ARG A 174 11.37 11.15 -13.56
C ARG A 174 10.88 11.63 -14.93
N ASP A 175 11.34 12.81 -15.33
CA ASP A 175 10.98 13.42 -16.63
C ASP A 175 11.35 12.51 -17.82
N ASP A 176 12.37 11.66 -17.69
CA ASP A 176 12.81 10.68 -18.70
C ASP A 176 11.77 9.59 -19.02
N LEU A 177 10.78 9.40 -18.14
CA LEU A 177 9.76 8.39 -18.34
C LEU A 177 8.67 8.82 -19.32
N GLY A 178 8.48 10.13 -19.51
CA GLY A 178 7.46 10.68 -20.42
C GLY A 178 6.01 10.49 -19.94
N ILE A 179 5.80 10.20 -18.65
CA ILE A 179 4.48 9.98 -18.05
C ILE A 179 4.18 10.94 -16.89
N GLY A 180 5.08 11.89 -16.62
CA GLY A 180 4.98 12.79 -15.47
C GLY A 180 3.68 13.59 -15.44
N ASP A 181 3.23 14.13 -16.58
CA ASP A 181 2.00 14.92 -16.65
C ASP A 181 0.75 14.09 -16.30
N VAL A 182 0.68 12.85 -16.78
CA VAL A 182 -0.45 11.96 -16.47
C VAL A 182 -0.49 11.62 -14.99
N ALA A 183 0.68 11.39 -14.36
CA ALA A 183 0.76 11.16 -12.92
C ALA A 183 0.41 12.41 -12.11
N VAL A 184 0.87 13.60 -12.53
CA VAL A 184 0.49 14.88 -11.94
C VAL A 184 -1.01 15.08 -12.02
N ASP A 185 -1.65 14.75 -13.14
CA ASP A 185 -3.11 14.86 -13.29
C ASP A 185 -3.87 13.97 -12.30
N ARG A 186 -3.34 12.77 -11.95
CA ARG A 186 -3.93 11.94 -10.89
C ARG A 186 -3.78 12.57 -9.52
N ILE A 187 -2.61 13.14 -9.21
CA ILE A 187 -2.35 13.82 -7.93
C ILE A 187 -3.25 15.06 -7.80
N VAL A 188 -3.32 15.90 -8.83
CA VAL A 188 -4.18 17.09 -8.88
C VAL A 188 -5.66 16.69 -8.80
N GLY A 189 -6.04 15.60 -9.46
CA GLY A 189 -7.42 15.09 -9.43
C GLY A 189 -7.86 14.64 -8.04
N GLU A 190 -6.94 14.13 -7.22
CA GLU A 190 -7.22 13.79 -5.81
C GLU A 190 -7.14 15.00 -4.88
N GLY A 191 -6.19 15.90 -5.13
CA GLY A 191 -6.03 17.14 -4.36
C GLY A 191 -5.63 16.91 -2.89
N GLY A 192 -6.00 17.86 -2.02
CA GLY A 192 -5.67 17.84 -0.60
C GLY A 192 -4.31 18.46 -0.26
N ALA A 193 -4.05 18.67 1.03
CA ALA A 193 -2.84 19.33 1.49
C ALA A 193 -1.57 18.54 1.16
N ALA A 194 -1.62 17.21 1.13
CA ALA A 194 -0.46 16.41 0.75
C ALA A 194 -0.09 16.57 -0.73
N ALA A 195 -1.08 16.69 -1.63
CA ALA A 195 -0.82 17.00 -3.04
C ALA A 195 -0.19 18.39 -3.19
N LEU A 196 -0.70 19.37 -2.45
CA LEU A 196 -0.12 20.72 -2.42
C LEU A 196 1.32 20.68 -1.92
N TRP A 197 1.57 20.00 -0.79
CA TRP A 197 2.91 19.85 -0.20
C TRP A 197 3.91 19.23 -1.18
N LEU A 198 3.51 18.17 -1.90
CA LEU A 198 4.34 17.56 -2.93
C LEU A 198 4.65 18.54 -4.08
N CYS A 199 3.63 19.20 -4.62
CA CYS A 199 3.81 20.15 -5.72
C CYS A 199 4.63 21.38 -5.32
N GLU A 200 4.52 21.87 -4.07
CA GLU A 200 5.35 22.96 -3.55
C GLU A 200 6.81 22.54 -3.45
N SER A 201 7.08 21.33 -2.95
CA SER A 201 8.44 20.77 -2.93
C SER A 201 9.04 20.68 -4.33
N LEU A 202 8.27 20.17 -5.29
CA LEU A 202 8.69 20.04 -6.68
C LEU A 202 8.95 21.40 -7.34
N TRP A 203 8.16 22.41 -7.01
CA TRP A 203 8.38 23.78 -7.45
C TRP A 203 9.69 24.36 -6.90
N HIS A 204 9.99 24.14 -5.61
CA HIS A 204 11.23 24.58 -4.97
C HIS A 204 12.47 23.85 -5.47
N GLU A 205 12.35 22.57 -5.81
CA GLU A 205 13.44 21.74 -6.33
C GLU A 205 13.74 21.99 -7.82
N ALA A 206 12.84 22.66 -8.54
CA ALA A 206 12.99 22.89 -9.97
C ALA A 206 14.17 23.81 -10.29
N SER A 207 15.12 23.28 -11.06
CA SER A 207 16.38 23.98 -11.42
C SER A 207 16.26 24.94 -12.60
N SER A 208 15.13 24.95 -13.32
CA SER A 208 14.92 25.78 -14.51
C SER A 208 13.65 26.63 -14.42
N ASP A 209 13.63 27.78 -15.09
CA ASP A 209 12.46 28.67 -15.12
C ASP A 209 11.26 27.99 -15.80
N THR A 210 11.49 27.18 -16.84
CA THR A 210 10.44 26.39 -17.50
C THR A 210 9.82 25.38 -16.53
N SER A 211 10.64 24.65 -15.77
CA SER A 211 10.16 23.71 -14.75
C SER A 211 9.42 24.42 -13.62
N ARG A 212 9.92 25.58 -13.17
CA ARG A 212 9.25 26.41 -12.15
C ARG A 212 7.90 26.94 -12.64
N ALA A 213 7.81 27.39 -13.90
CA ALA A 213 6.56 27.84 -14.50
C ALA A 213 5.54 26.68 -14.62
N ARG A 214 5.98 25.49 -15.02
CA ARG A 214 5.15 24.28 -15.05
C ARG A 214 4.57 23.98 -13.66
N TRP A 215 5.41 23.93 -12.63
CA TRP A 215 4.93 23.63 -11.27
C TRP A 215 4.06 24.74 -10.68
N ALA A 216 4.27 26.01 -11.05
CA ALA A 216 3.37 27.10 -10.68
C ALA A 216 1.96 26.91 -11.27
N ASP A 217 1.83 26.47 -12.52
CA ASP A 217 0.53 26.12 -13.11
C ASP A 217 -0.11 24.92 -12.39
N VAL A 218 0.66 23.86 -12.13
CA VAL A 218 0.19 22.69 -11.37
C VAL A 218 -0.31 23.10 -9.99
N LEU A 219 0.43 23.92 -9.25
CA LEU A 219 0.00 24.45 -7.95
C LEU A 219 -1.33 25.20 -8.06
N ALA A 220 -1.47 26.07 -9.07
CA ALA A 220 -2.72 26.78 -9.31
C ALA A 220 -3.89 25.82 -9.58
N ARG A 221 -3.65 24.69 -10.26
CA ARG A 221 -4.65 23.63 -10.49
C ARG A 221 -4.99 22.87 -9.19
N VAL A 222 -4.02 22.56 -8.33
CA VAL A 222 -4.24 21.95 -7.01
C VAL A 222 -5.08 22.86 -6.11
N PHE A 223 -4.78 24.17 -6.07
CA PHE A 223 -5.58 25.13 -5.32
C PHE A 223 -7.03 25.24 -5.83
N ARG A 224 -7.25 25.18 -7.15
CA ARG A 224 -8.61 25.21 -7.75
C ARG A 224 -9.40 23.91 -7.55
N SER A 225 -8.73 22.78 -7.42
CA SER A 225 -9.36 21.48 -7.18
C SER A 225 -9.63 21.23 -5.70
N SER A 226 -8.84 21.86 -4.82
CA SER A 226 -9.05 21.89 -3.36
C SER A 226 -10.40 22.53 -3.03
N GLY A 227 -11.43 21.70 -2.83
CA GLY A 227 -12.81 22.14 -2.58
C GLY A 227 -13.86 21.50 -3.49
N ARG A 228 -13.46 20.72 -4.50
CA ARG A 228 -14.40 19.83 -5.20
C ARG A 228 -14.67 18.61 -4.32
N ALA A 229 -15.91 18.44 -3.86
CA ALA A 229 -16.38 17.17 -3.35
C ALA A 229 -16.04 16.08 -4.39
N ALA A 230 -15.34 15.04 -3.94
CA ALA A 230 -15.06 13.92 -4.82
C ALA A 230 -16.40 13.29 -5.22
N ALA A 231 -16.60 13.04 -6.52
CA ALA A 231 -17.69 12.20 -6.98
C ALA A 231 -17.53 10.72 -6.54
N GLU A 232 -16.42 10.38 -5.88
CA GLU A 232 -16.13 9.05 -5.36
C GLU A 232 -16.15 9.07 -3.83
N GLU A 233 -16.89 8.13 -3.26
CA GLU A 233 -16.93 7.86 -1.81
C GLU A 233 -15.50 7.63 -1.28
N GLY A 234 -15.15 8.40 -0.24
CA GLY A 234 -13.88 8.27 0.48
C GLY A 234 -13.70 6.87 1.07
N PRO A 235 -12.48 6.49 1.48
CA PRO A 235 -12.27 5.19 2.10
C PRO A 235 -12.96 5.14 3.47
N ARG A 236 -13.42 3.95 3.88
CA ARG A 236 -13.94 3.75 5.24
C ARG A 236 -12.80 3.97 6.24
N ALA A 237 -12.95 4.97 7.09
CA ALA A 237 -11.90 5.39 8.01
C ALA A 237 -12.42 5.80 9.39
N LEU A 238 -11.62 5.48 10.40
CA LEU A 238 -11.81 5.92 11.79
C LEU A 238 -10.67 6.85 12.18
N ALA A 239 -10.97 7.90 12.94
CA ALA A 239 -9.96 8.85 13.38
C ALA A 239 -9.94 8.99 14.90
N PHE A 240 -8.74 9.08 15.46
CA PHE A 240 -8.46 9.26 16.87
C PHE A 240 -7.51 10.44 17.02
N ALA A 241 -7.71 11.28 18.04
CA ALA A 241 -6.80 12.38 18.30
C ALA A 241 -6.61 12.55 19.81
N SER A 242 -5.37 12.83 20.23
CA SER A 242 -5.11 13.21 21.60
C SER A 242 -5.66 14.60 21.88
N ASP A 243 -5.90 14.89 23.15
CA ASP A 243 -6.03 16.28 23.58
C ASP A 243 -4.72 17.04 23.32
N PRO A 244 -4.80 18.38 23.13
CA PRO A 244 -3.61 19.23 23.09
C PRO A 244 -2.88 19.19 24.44
N ASP A 245 -1.56 19.04 24.41
CA ASP A 245 -0.73 19.19 25.61
C ASP A 245 -0.53 20.68 26.00
N VAL A 246 0.31 20.93 27.01
CA VAL A 246 0.58 22.28 27.53
C VAL A 246 1.18 23.21 26.48
N ASP A 247 1.95 22.66 25.53
CA ASP A 247 2.57 23.39 24.43
C ASP A 247 1.66 23.45 23.19
N GLY A 248 0.45 22.87 23.27
CA GLY A 248 -0.52 22.80 22.19
C GLY A 248 -0.24 21.69 21.17
N ALA A 249 0.74 20.81 21.44
CA ALA A 249 1.05 19.69 20.58
C ALA A 249 0.01 18.57 20.74
N ARG A 250 -0.22 17.82 19.67
CA ARG A 250 -1.24 16.76 19.62
C ARG A 250 -0.93 15.71 18.58
N THR A 251 -1.46 14.52 18.78
CA THR A 251 -1.30 13.38 17.88
C THR A 251 -2.63 13.02 17.25
N ALA A 252 -2.62 12.70 15.95
CA ALA A 252 -3.75 12.15 15.23
C ALA A 252 -3.39 10.76 14.70
N VAL A 253 -4.35 9.85 14.73
CA VAL A 253 -4.29 8.53 14.11
C VAL A 253 -5.51 8.35 13.23
N LEU A 254 -5.28 7.94 12.00
CA LEU A 254 -6.31 7.54 11.06
C LEU A 254 -6.14 6.05 10.78
N SER A 255 -7.19 5.28 10.99
CA SER A 255 -7.31 3.90 10.54
C SER A 255 -8.12 3.86 9.26
N VAL A 256 -7.57 3.29 8.20
CA VAL A 256 -8.23 3.16 6.88
C VAL A 256 -8.37 1.70 6.52
N GLU A 257 -9.59 1.24 6.30
CA GLU A 257 -9.87 -0.15 5.92
C GLU A 257 -9.60 -0.38 4.43
N SER A 258 -8.82 -1.42 4.13
CA SER A 258 -8.56 -1.92 2.79
C SER A 258 -9.85 -2.51 2.20
N PRO A 259 -10.37 -2.01 1.07
CA PRO A 259 -11.55 -2.59 0.45
C PRO A 259 -11.27 -3.94 -0.22
N ILE A 260 -10.00 -4.36 -0.31
CA ILE A 260 -9.60 -5.62 -0.95
C ILE A 260 -9.76 -6.79 0.01
N ASP A 261 -9.38 -6.56 1.26
CA ASP A 261 -9.18 -7.63 2.21
C ASP A 261 -9.47 -7.22 3.66
N GLY A 262 -9.95 -6.02 3.96
CA GLY A 262 -10.29 -5.59 5.31
C GLY A 262 -9.10 -5.45 6.27
N SER A 263 -7.86 -5.50 5.76
CA SER A 263 -6.70 -5.05 6.54
C SER A 263 -6.76 -3.55 6.80
N LEU A 264 -6.08 -3.05 7.83
CA LEU A 264 -6.11 -1.64 8.21
C LEU A 264 -4.76 -0.98 7.94
N THR A 265 -4.77 0.18 7.29
CA THR A 265 -3.61 1.09 7.27
C THR A 265 -3.78 2.13 8.35
N LEU A 266 -2.84 2.18 9.30
CA LEU A 266 -2.76 3.22 10.33
C LEU A 266 -1.79 4.31 9.91
N ALA A 267 -2.30 5.52 9.72
CA ALA A 267 -1.52 6.73 9.54
C ALA A 267 -1.51 7.53 10.83
N ARG A 268 -0.34 7.70 11.44
CA ARG A 268 -0.13 8.54 12.62
C ARG A 268 0.61 9.80 12.24
N VAL A 269 0.17 10.94 12.74
CA VAL A 269 0.89 12.22 12.65
C VAL A 269 0.96 12.89 14.02
N HIS A 270 2.06 13.57 14.28
CA HIS A 270 2.23 14.45 15.43
C HIS A 270 2.36 15.89 14.95
N VAL A 271 1.62 16.78 15.59
CA VAL A 271 1.61 18.22 15.33
C VAL A 271 2.10 18.95 16.56
N ASP A 272 3.04 19.85 16.36
CA ASP A 272 3.63 20.65 17.43
C ASP A 272 2.78 21.89 17.78
N GLY A 273 3.21 22.67 18.77
CA GLY A 273 2.55 23.91 19.18
C GLY A 273 2.48 25.00 18.10
N SER A 274 3.31 24.95 17.05
CA SER A 274 3.20 25.84 15.89
C SER A 274 2.04 25.45 14.97
N GLY A 275 1.53 24.24 15.13
CA GLY A 275 0.52 23.63 14.30
C GLY A 275 1.08 23.02 13.02
N ALA A 276 2.39 22.74 12.94
CA ALA A 276 2.99 22.03 11.81
C ALA A 276 3.15 20.53 12.13
N LEU A 277 3.13 19.68 11.10
CA LEU A 277 3.51 18.27 11.27
C LEU A 277 5.01 18.15 11.50
N VAL A 278 5.40 17.39 12.52
CA VAL A 278 6.82 17.19 12.89
C VAL A 278 7.24 15.71 12.93
N ASP A 279 6.30 14.77 13.12
CA ASP A 279 6.55 13.34 13.07
C ASP A 279 5.36 12.60 12.44
N GLY A 280 5.62 11.46 11.81
CA GLY A 280 4.56 10.59 11.31
C GLY A 280 5.04 9.17 11.06
N ALA A 281 4.08 8.25 11.11
CA ALA A 281 4.30 6.83 10.95
C ALA A 281 3.17 6.19 10.14
N LEU A 282 3.52 5.11 9.44
CA LEU A 282 2.56 4.20 8.83
C LEU A 282 2.76 2.80 9.40
N THR A 283 1.66 2.13 9.68
CA THR A 283 1.64 0.74 10.10
C THR A 283 0.46 0.05 9.42
N THR A 284 0.55 -1.27 9.24
CA THR A 284 -0.55 -2.07 8.72
C THR A 284 -0.95 -3.09 9.76
N LEU A 285 -2.24 -3.21 10.01
CA LEU A 285 -2.82 -4.17 10.95
C LEU A 285 -3.66 -5.20 10.21
N ALA A 286 -3.82 -6.38 10.80
CA ALA A 286 -4.53 -7.47 10.15
C ALA A 286 -6.04 -7.22 10.06
N ASP A 287 -6.61 -6.64 11.12
CA ASP A 287 -8.04 -6.48 11.40
C ASP A 287 -8.29 -5.48 12.56
N GLU A 288 -9.56 -5.33 12.94
CA GLU A 288 -10.01 -4.44 14.03
C GLU A 288 -9.51 -4.88 15.42
N ARG A 289 -9.27 -6.17 15.67
CA ARG A 289 -8.77 -6.63 16.97
C ARG A 289 -7.34 -6.17 17.19
N ASP A 290 -6.51 -6.25 16.16
CA ASP A 290 -5.16 -5.69 16.22
C ASP A 290 -5.18 -4.17 16.43
N LEU A 291 -6.23 -3.46 15.95
CA LEU A 291 -6.41 -2.04 16.23
C LEU A 291 -6.75 -1.80 17.71
N GLU A 292 -7.65 -2.59 18.29
CA GLU A 292 -7.99 -2.50 19.71
C GLU A 292 -6.77 -2.77 20.62
N ASP A 293 -5.98 -3.79 20.28
CA ASP A 293 -4.73 -4.10 20.98
C ASP A 293 -3.71 -2.97 20.80
N TRP A 294 -3.54 -2.46 19.57
CA TRP A 294 -2.66 -1.32 19.29
C TRP A 294 -3.08 -0.05 20.04
N LEU A 295 -4.38 0.21 20.18
CA LEU A 295 -4.90 1.35 20.96
C LEU A 295 -4.75 1.12 22.48
N SER A 296 -4.70 -0.13 22.93
CA SER A 296 -4.57 -0.50 24.35
C SER A 296 -3.12 -0.47 24.82
N GLU A 297 -2.19 -0.93 23.99
CA GLU A 297 -0.74 -0.98 24.25
C GLU A 297 0.01 0.24 23.71
N GLY A 298 -0.61 0.98 22.80
CA GLY A 298 -0.05 2.13 22.09
C GLY A 298 0.19 3.36 22.99
N PRO A 299 0.58 4.50 22.39
CA PRO A 299 0.90 5.70 23.15
C PRO A 299 -0.30 6.11 24.01
N ALA A 300 -0.09 6.22 25.32
CA ALA A 300 -1.09 6.31 26.39
C ALA A 300 -2.04 7.53 26.35
N ILE A 301 -2.12 8.26 25.23
CA ILE A 301 -2.73 9.60 25.10
C ILE A 301 -3.88 9.61 24.07
N LEU A 302 -4.23 8.48 23.45
CA LEU A 302 -5.32 8.43 22.47
C LEU A 302 -6.64 7.97 23.10
N PRO A 303 -7.78 8.63 22.79
CA PRO A 303 -9.09 8.15 23.20
C PRO A 303 -9.42 6.83 22.51
N ARG A 304 -10.18 5.96 23.20
CA ARG A 304 -10.62 4.67 22.65
C ARG A 304 -11.81 4.79 21.71
N VAL A 305 -12.58 5.86 21.84
CA VAL A 305 -13.72 6.14 20.97
C VAL A 305 -13.25 7.02 19.82
N PRO A 306 -13.51 6.62 18.56
CA PRO A 306 -13.14 7.45 17.42
C PRO A 306 -13.92 8.76 17.45
N ALA A 307 -13.25 9.85 17.08
CA ALA A 307 -13.89 11.14 16.86
C ALA A 307 -14.36 11.25 15.40
N GLU A 308 -15.06 12.34 15.08
CA GLU A 308 -15.49 12.62 13.72
C GLU A 308 -14.28 12.76 12.78
N THR A 309 -14.18 11.84 11.81
CA THR A 309 -13.07 11.80 10.84
C THR A 309 -12.89 13.13 10.12
N ALA A 310 -13.97 13.78 9.69
CA ALA A 310 -13.92 15.06 9.00
C ALA A 310 -13.28 16.18 9.86
N SER A 311 -13.56 16.21 11.16
CA SER A 311 -12.97 17.18 12.08
C SER A 311 -11.46 16.97 12.21
N ILE A 312 -11.04 15.71 12.38
CA ILE A 312 -9.62 15.37 12.52
C ILE A 312 -8.84 15.65 11.23
N THR A 313 -9.33 15.15 10.10
CA THR A 313 -8.67 15.35 8.80
C THR A 313 -8.59 16.83 8.45
N ALA A 314 -9.61 17.64 8.74
CA ALA A 314 -9.59 19.08 8.46
C ALA A 314 -8.48 19.84 9.21
N TRP A 315 -8.15 19.43 10.45
CA TRP A 315 -7.05 20.09 11.17
C TRP A 315 -5.68 19.53 10.78
N VAL A 316 -5.58 18.24 10.46
CA VAL A 316 -4.34 17.67 9.91
C VAL A 316 -4.02 18.31 8.56
N GLU A 317 -5.01 18.50 7.69
CA GLU A 317 -4.89 19.27 6.44
C GLU A 317 -4.32 20.68 6.66
N ARG A 318 -4.79 21.39 7.70
CA ARG A 318 -4.22 22.70 8.06
C ARG A 318 -2.76 22.59 8.52
N ALA A 319 -2.43 21.55 9.27
CA ALA A 319 -1.07 21.33 9.75
C ALA A 319 -0.11 20.96 8.61
N THR A 320 -0.55 20.11 7.67
CA THR A 320 0.19 19.77 6.46
C THR A 320 0.56 21.01 5.66
N ARG A 321 -0.35 21.98 5.51
CA ARG A 321 -0.08 23.25 4.81
C ARG A 321 0.95 24.14 5.53
N ARG A 322 1.18 23.92 6.82
CA ARG A 322 2.19 24.66 7.62
C ARG A 322 3.55 23.96 7.61
N THR A 323 3.59 22.67 7.31
CA THR A 323 4.82 21.90 7.25
C THR A 323 5.70 22.35 6.08
N ARG A 324 6.98 22.62 6.37
CA ARG A 324 7.98 23.06 5.38
C ARG A 324 9.00 21.98 5.02
N THR A 325 9.05 20.89 5.78
CA THR A 325 9.95 19.78 5.52
C THR A 325 9.66 19.17 4.14
N PRO A 326 10.64 18.95 3.25
CA PRO A 326 10.38 18.30 1.97
C PRO A 326 9.88 16.86 2.15
N PRO A 327 8.90 16.38 1.34
CA PRO A 327 8.39 15.01 1.41
C PRO A 327 9.48 13.92 1.44
N ARG A 328 10.52 14.07 0.60
CA ARG A 328 11.65 13.10 0.52
C ARG A 328 12.47 13.00 1.79
N SER A 329 12.55 14.09 2.57
CA SER A 329 13.30 14.13 3.82
C SER A 329 12.50 13.57 5.00
N ALA A 330 11.19 13.37 4.83
CA ALA A 330 10.29 12.90 5.88
C ALA A 330 9.23 11.95 5.29
N LEU A 331 9.68 10.85 4.68
CA LEU A 331 8.83 9.95 3.89
C LEU A 331 7.61 9.43 4.66
N HIS A 332 7.80 8.99 5.90
CA HIS A 332 6.70 8.48 6.72
C HIS A 332 5.69 9.58 7.11
N LEU A 333 6.17 10.79 7.38
CA LEU A 333 5.32 11.94 7.67
C LEU A 333 4.49 12.34 6.44
N PHE A 334 5.12 12.43 5.27
CA PHE A 334 4.43 12.72 4.01
C PHE A 334 3.41 11.64 3.67
N ALA A 335 3.80 10.37 3.82
CA ALA A 335 2.93 9.24 3.54
C ALA A 335 1.70 9.24 4.46
N ALA A 336 1.88 9.46 5.77
CA ALA A 336 0.77 9.60 6.70
C ALA A 336 -0.16 10.76 6.30
N ALA A 337 0.40 11.94 5.97
CA ALA A 337 -0.39 13.09 5.50
C ALA A 337 -1.21 12.77 4.24
N CYS A 338 -0.67 11.98 3.30
CA CYS A 338 -1.40 11.54 2.11
C CYS A 338 -2.67 10.75 2.45
N TRP A 339 -2.63 9.89 3.47
CA TRP A 339 -3.79 9.13 3.91
C TRP A 339 -4.84 10.03 4.58
N PHE A 340 -4.43 11.01 5.38
CA PHE A 340 -5.34 12.04 5.92
C PHE A 340 -6.00 12.87 4.82
N SER A 341 -5.24 13.30 3.81
CA SER A 341 -5.79 14.02 2.64
C SER A 341 -6.79 13.19 1.86
N LEU A 342 -6.55 11.88 1.69
CA LEU A 342 -7.49 10.99 1.02
C LEU A 342 -8.78 10.81 1.83
N ALA A 343 -8.68 10.63 3.15
CA ALA A 343 -9.84 10.45 4.02
C ALA A 343 -10.66 11.73 4.21
N ALA A 344 -10.07 12.92 4.04
CA ALA A 344 -10.78 14.21 4.08
C ALA A 344 -11.84 14.38 2.98
N ARG A 345 -11.92 13.44 2.02
CA ARG A 345 -12.82 13.49 0.86
C ARG A 345 -14.14 12.73 1.05
N GLY A 346 -14.22 11.85 2.06
CA GLY A 346 -15.44 11.09 2.40
C GLY A 346 -16.24 11.81 3.48
#